data_AF-A0A964QYT6-F1
#
_entry.id   AF-A0A964QYT6-F1
#
_cell.length_a   1.000
_cell.length_b   1.000
_cell.length_c   1.000
_cell.angle_alpha   90.00
_cell.angle_beta   90.00
_cell.angle_gamma   90.00
#
_symmetry.space_group_name_H-M   'P 1'
#
loop_
_entity.id
_entity.type
_entity.pdbx_description
1 polymer ?
#
loop_
_entity_poly.entity_id
_entity_poly.type
_entity_poly.pdbx_seq_one_letter_code
_entity_poly.pdbx_strand_id
1 'polypeptide(L)' 'MKLALKRAQANPELFQMVRGRARKIRLRRFKKYAIYFAVKDDAFAVLSVFHASRNPAELARRLE' A
#
# COMPACT_ATOMS: atom_id res chain seq x y z
N MET A 1 -9.60 -3.36 6.38
CA MET A 1 -8.60 -2.29 6.17
C MET A 1 -7.98 -1.85 7.50
N LYS A 2 -8.75 -1.33 8.46
CA LYS A 2 -8.26 -0.92 9.80
C LYS A 2 -7.39 -1.99 10.51
N LEU A 3 -7.83 -3.25 10.55
CA LEU A 3 -7.07 -4.33 11.16
C LEU A 3 -5.71 -4.58 10.46
N ALA A 4 -5.67 -4.47 9.14
CA ALA A 4 -4.43 -4.67 8.38
C ALA A 4 -3.43 -3.54 8.62
N LEU A 5 -3.91 -2.30 8.75
CA LEU A 5 -3.08 -1.16 9.14
C LEU A 5 -2.54 -1.30 10.56
N LYS A 6 -3.38 -1.70 11.53
CA LYS A 6 -2.92 -1.95 12.90
C LYS A 6 -1.80 -3.00 12.95
N ARG A 7 -1.92 -4.09 12.18
CA ARG A 7 -0.86 -5.11 12.08
C ARG A 7 0.42 -4.55 11.46
N ALA A 8 0.30 -3.73 10.42
CA ALA A 8 1.44 -3.09 9.78
C ALA A 8 2.11 -2.02 10.65
N GLN A 9 1.36 -1.33 11.50
CA GLN A 9 1.91 -0.40 12.50
C GLN A 9 2.65 -1.15 13.60
N ALA A 10 2.12 -2.27 14.07
CA ALA A 10 2.72 -3.04 15.16
C ALA A 10 3.98 -3.81 14.73
N ASN A 11 3.98 -4.37 13.51
CA ASN A 11 5.07 -5.23 13.00
C ASN A 11 5.27 -4.98 11.49
N PRO A 12 5.80 -3.82 11.08
CA PRO A 12 5.95 -3.44 9.67
C PRO A 12 6.85 -4.39 8.88
N GLU A 13 7.80 -5.04 9.53
CA GLU A 13 8.75 -6.01 8.96
C GLU A 13 8.09 -7.28 8.43
N LEU A 14 6.89 -7.64 8.90
CA LEU A 14 6.09 -8.75 8.36
C LEU A 14 5.61 -8.51 6.92
N PHE A 15 5.71 -7.27 6.43
CA PHE A 15 5.24 -6.88 5.10
C PHE A 15 6.42 -6.70 4.17
N GLN A 16 6.36 -7.38 3.02
CA GLN A 16 7.40 -7.35 2.01
C GLN A 16 7.71 -5.91 1.55
N MET A 17 9.00 -5.55 1.51
CA MET A 17 9.48 -4.36 0.81
C MET A 17 9.39 -4.55 -0.70
N VAL A 18 8.83 -3.56 -1.38
CA VAL A 18 8.58 -3.62 -2.83
C VAL A 18 9.39 -2.63 -3.64
N ARG A 19 9.80 -1.49 -3.05
CA ARG A 19 10.69 -0.49 -3.66
C ARG A 19 11.21 0.49 -2.61
N GLY A 20 12.53 0.63 -2.48
CA GLY A 20 13.10 1.47 -1.43
C GLY A 20 12.54 1.07 -0.06
N ARG A 21 12.01 2.04 0.72
CA ARG A 21 11.36 1.78 2.02
C ARG A 21 9.87 1.42 1.92
N ALA A 22 9.31 1.40 0.72
CA ALA A 22 7.90 1.09 0.53
C ALA A 22 7.64 -0.41 0.75
N ARG A 23 6.65 -0.71 1.58
CA ARG A 23 6.12 -2.03 1.89
C ARG A 23 4.68 -2.14 1.43
N LYS A 24 4.21 -3.37 1.24
CA LYS A 24 2.89 -3.65 0.63
C LYS A 24 2.00 -4.51 1.53
N ILE A 25 0.76 -4.06 1.70
CA ILE A 25 -0.32 -4.82 2.34
C ILE A 25 -1.28 -5.34 1.25
N ARG A 26 -1.51 -6.65 1.21
CA ARG A 26 -2.61 -7.25 0.45
C ARG A 26 -3.85 -7.40 1.34
N LEU A 27 -4.99 -6.89 0.88
CA LEU A 27 -6.24 -6.94 1.65
C LEU A 27 -7.02 -8.23 1.34
N ARG A 28 -7.39 -9.00 2.35
CA ARG A 28 -8.13 -10.28 2.16
C ARG A 28 -9.53 -10.08 1.57
N ARG A 29 -10.30 -9.09 2.05
CA ARG A 29 -11.66 -8.79 1.57
C ARG A 29 -11.64 -7.98 0.26
N PHE A 30 -10.70 -7.04 0.17
CA PHE A 30 -10.53 -6.16 -0.99
C PHE A 30 -9.34 -6.62 -1.84
N LYS A 31 -9.40 -7.87 -2.34
CA LYS A 31 -8.25 -8.55 -2.98
C LYS A 31 -7.61 -7.78 -4.13
N LYS A 32 -8.40 -6.97 -4.83
CA LYS A 32 -7.93 -6.14 -5.93
C LYS A 32 -7.23 -4.87 -5.46
N TYR A 33 -7.34 -4.49 -4.19
CA TYR A 33 -6.68 -3.32 -3.62
C TYR A 33 -5.42 -3.71 -2.85
N ALA A 34 -4.38 -2.91 -2.98
CA ALA A 34 -3.18 -2.98 -2.18
C ALA A 34 -2.88 -1.62 -1.55
N ILE A 35 -2.38 -1.63 -0.31
CA ILE A 35 -1.92 -0.43 0.39
C ILE A 35 -0.39 -0.44 0.36
N TYR A 36 0.21 0.66 -0.02
CA TYR A 36 1.64 0.88 0.05
C TYR A 36 1.93 1.84 1.20
N PHE A 37 2.91 1.51 2.03
CA PHE A 37 3.29 2.30 3.20
C PHE A 37 4.81 2.29 3.38
N ALA A 38 5.34 3.23 4.16
CA ALA A 38 6.73 3.21 4.59
C ALA A 38 6.83 3.59 6.06
N VAL A 39 7.91 3.16 6.70
CA VAL A 39 8.29 3.57 8.05
C VAL A 39 9.63 4.30 7.97
N LYS A 40 9.70 5.50 8.55
CA LYS A 40 10.92 6.32 8.64
C LYS A 40 10.88 7.08 9.96
N ASP A 41 11.96 7.02 10.74
CA ASP A 41 12.12 7.77 11.98
C ASP A 41 10.89 7.64 12.91
N ASP A 42 10.44 6.39 13.11
CA ASP A 42 9.24 6.00 13.87
C ASP A 42 7.88 6.48 13.32
N ALA A 43 7.88 7.19 12.19
CA ALA A 43 6.66 7.61 11.50
C ALA A 43 6.16 6.53 10.52
N PHE A 44 4.89 6.13 10.67
CA PHE A 44 4.18 5.26 9.74
C PHE A 44 3.40 6.09 8.71
N ALA A 45 3.78 6.03 7.44
CA ALA A 45 3.13 6.78 6.37
C ALA A 45 2.46 5.85 5.36
N VAL A 46 1.17 6.05 5.09
CA VAL A 46 0.48 5.43 3.95
C VAL A 46 0.80 6.26 2.70
N LEU A 47 1.48 5.64 1.74
CA LEU A 47 1.91 6.29 0.51
C LEU A 47 0.81 6.30 -0.53
N SER A 48 0.12 5.17 -0.71
CA SER A 48 -0.94 5.04 -1.70
C SER A 48 -1.83 3.81 -1.48
N VAL A 49 -3.00 3.84 -2.12
CA VAL A 49 -3.91 2.68 -2.21
C VAL A 49 -4.25 2.48 -3.69
N PHE A 50 -3.88 1.33 -4.25
CA PHE A 50 -4.08 1.04 -5.68
C PHE A 50 -4.93 -0.19 -5.93
N HIS A 51 -5.78 -0.11 -6.96
CA HIS A 51 -6.44 -1.27 -7.54
C HIS A 51 -5.48 -1.99 -8.49
N ALA A 52 -4.95 -3.14 -8.08
CA ALA A 52 -3.89 -3.90 -8.74
C ALA A 52 -4.23 -4.39 -10.16
N SER A 53 -5.51 -4.41 -10.56
CA SER A 53 -5.91 -4.76 -11.93
C SER A 53 -6.26 -3.57 -12.81
N ARG A 54 -6.07 -2.34 -12.34
CA ARG A 54 -6.24 -1.13 -13.17
C ARG A 54 -4.87 -0.61 -13.59
N ASN A 55 -4.75 -0.17 -14.83
CA ASN A 55 -3.59 0.57 -15.30
C ASN A 55 -3.81 2.07 -15.00
N PRO A 56 -3.08 2.68 -14.05
CA PRO A 56 -3.24 4.10 -13.75
C PRO A 56 -2.83 5.02 -14.91
N ALA A 57 -1.98 4.55 -15.84
CA ALA A 57 -1.62 5.33 -17.03
C ALA A 57 -2.83 5.60 -17.93
N GLU A 58 -3.79 4.67 -17.97
CA GLU A 58 -5.03 4.85 -18.73
C GLU A 58 -5.92 5.94 -18.13
N LEU A 59 -5.90 6.14 -16.81
CA LEU A 59 -6.63 7.23 -16.18
C LEU A 59 -5.96 8.58 -16.48
N ALA A 60 -4.62 8.65 -16.39
CA ALA A 60 -3.87 9.86 -16.71
C ALA A 60 -4.15 10.33 -18.15
N ARG A 61 -4.11 9.40 -19.12
CA ARG A 61 -4.43 9.68 -20.53
C ARG A 61 -5.82 10.28 -20.77
N ARG A 62 -6.80 10.00 -19.90
CA ARG A 62 -8.18 10.54 -20.03
C ARG A 62 -8.37 11.90 -19.39
N LEU A 63 -7.44 12.32 -18.55
CA LEU A 63 -7.49 13.59 -17.81
C LEU A 63 -6.61 14.67 -18.44
N GLU A 64 -5.80 14.30 -19.44
CA GLU A 64 -5.14 15.20 -20.39
C GLU A 64 -6.13 15.60 -21.50
#